data_AF-A0A5P9FNQ1-F1
#
_entry.id   AF-A0A5P9FNQ1-F1
#
_cell.length_a   1.000
_cell.length_b   1.000
_cell.length_c   1.000
_cell.angle_alpha   90.00
_cell.angle_beta   90.00
_cell.angle_gamma   90.00
#
_symmetry.space_group_name_H-M   'P 1'
#
loop_
_entity.id
_entity.type
_entity.pdbx_description
1 polymer ?
#
loop_
_entity_poly.entity_id
_entity_poly.type
_entity_poly.pdbx_seq_one_letter_code
_entity_poly.pdbx_strand_id
1 'polypeptide(L)'
;MQASFQTPDTDTSIPGRLDCETAALVRGFLGPIFARAQSWPELCSTLDARGYALEFRDGRLVVISRDFAGPLCTGRDLGHPLSELAARLGRPQLKLAQGGRKGWLA
;
A
#
# COMPACT_ATOMS: atom_id res chain seq x y z
N MET A 1 23.02 31.33 -14.68
CA MET A 1 22.39 30.27 -15.51
C MET A 1 21.67 29.33 -14.55
N GLN A 2 20.34 29.33 -14.55
CA GLN A 2 19.53 28.43 -13.71
C GLN A 2 19.32 27.12 -14.46
N ALA A 3 19.46 25.98 -13.78
CA ALA A 3 19.00 24.69 -14.28
C ALA A 3 18.48 23.85 -13.10
N SER A 4 17.16 23.94 -12.94
CA SER A 4 16.20 22.94 -12.47
C SER A 4 16.62 21.98 -11.35
N PHE A 5 16.14 22.25 -10.14
CA PHE A 5 15.86 21.20 -9.18
C PHE A 5 14.69 20.38 -9.75
N GLN A 6 14.96 19.17 -10.25
CA GLN A 6 13.92 18.20 -10.54
C GLN A 6 13.22 17.90 -9.22
N THR A 7 12.02 18.42 -9.00
CA THR A 7 11.14 17.90 -7.95
C THR A 7 10.93 16.43 -8.26
N PRO A 8 11.23 15.49 -7.34
CA PRO A 8 10.89 14.09 -7.56
C PRO A 8 9.38 14.03 -7.77
N ASP A 9 8.96 13.76 -9.00
CA ASP A 9 7.58 13.41 -9.31
C ASP A 9 7.17 12.33 -8.32
N THR A 10 6.23 12.71 -7.45
CA THR A 10 5.82 11.87 -6.33
C THR A 10 5.04 10.71 -6.91
N ASP A 11 5.73 9.65 -7.34
CA ASP A 11 5.23 8.55 -8.19
C ASP A 11 3.84 8.07 -7.75
N THR A 12 2.77 8.63 -8.29
CA THR A 12 1.39 8.29 -7.89
C THR A 12 0.93 7.00 -8.57
N SER A 13 1.84 6.30 -9.24
CA SER A 13 1.56 5.11 -10.02
C SER A 13 0.95 4.03 -9.14
N ILE A 14 -0.21 3.53 -9.57
CA ILE A 14 -0.75 2.27 -9.06
C ILE A 14 0.01 1.16 -9.77
N PRO A 15 0.48 0.12 -9.06
CA PRO A 15 1.18 -0.97 -9.71
C PRO A 15 0.28 -1.59 -10.79
N GLY A 16 0.90 -2.02 -11.89
CA GLY A 16 0.24 -2.86 -12.87
C GLY A 16 -0.33 -4.11 -12.21
N ARG A 17 -1.34 -4.73 -12.84
CA ARG A 17 -1.91 -5.97 -12.31
C ARG A 17 -0.84 -7.06 -12.36
N LEU A 18 -0.66 -7.77 -11.25
CA LEU A 18 0.22 -8.94 -11.20
C LEU A 18 -0.29 -10.03 -12.15
N ASP A 19 0.62 -10.80 -12.73
CA ASP A 19 0.27 -12.07 -13.37
C ASP A 19 -0.27 -13.06 -12.33
N CYS A 20 -0.95 -14.11 -12.76
CA CYS A 20 -1.64 -15.03 -11.86
C CYS A 20 -0.68 -15.81 -10.93
N GLU A 21 0.52 -16.13 -11.39
CA GLU A 21 1.52 -16.88 -10.61
C GLU A 21 2.08 -15.98 -9.50
N THR A 22 2.56 -14.79 -9.85
CA THR A 22 3.05 -13.81 -8.87
C THR A 22 1.94 -13.40 -7.90
N ALA A 23 0.71 -13.19 -8.38
CA ALA A 23 -0.43 -12.86 -7.52
C ALA A 23 -0.73 -13.97 -6.51
N ALA A 24 -0.66 -15.24 -6.90
CA ALA A 24 -0.89 -16.38 -6.02
C ALA A 24 0.19 -16.45 -4.91
N LEU A 25 1.46 -16.27 -5.28
CA LEU A 25 2.58 -16.25 -4.33
C LEU A 25 2.46 -15.11 -3.32
N VAL A 26 2.24 -13.89 -3.82
CA VAL A 26 2.08 -12.70 -2.98
C VAL A 26 0.86 -12.84 -2.06
N ARG A 27 -0.26 -13.36 -2.57
CA ARG A 27 -1.46 -13.63 -1.76
C ARG A 27 -1.21 -14.67 -0.68
N GLY A 28 -0.48 -15.74 -1.00
CA GLY A 28 -0.15 -16.79 -0.02
C GLY A 28 0.67 -16.25 1.17
N PHE A 29 1.59 -15.32 0.91
CA PHE A 29 2.45 -14.76 1.94
C PHE A 29 1.83 -13.55 2.68
N LEU A 30 1.26 -12.59 1.95
CA LEU A 30 0.70 -11.37 2.54
C LEU A 30 -0.74 -11.54 2.99
N GLY A 31 -1.56 -12.31 2.28
CA GLY A 31 -2.98 -12.50 2.58
C GLY A 31 -3.27 -12.85 4.05
N PRO A 32 -2.53 -13.80 4.68
CA PRO A 32 -2.72 -14.11 6.09
C PRO A 32 -2.49 -12.93 7.04
N ILE A 33 -1.59 -12.00 6.72
CA ILE A 33 -1.35 -10.79 7.52
C ILE A 33 -2.59 -9.90 7.48
N PHE A 34 -3.10 -9.66 6.27
CA PHE A 34 -4.31 -8.87 6.05
C PHE A 34 -5.50 -9.51 6.75
N ALA A 35 -5.73 -10.81 6.56
CA ALA A 35 -6.85 -11.54 7.15
C ALA A 35 -6.84 -11.53 8.69
N ARG A 36 -5.66 -11.52 9.33
CA ARG A 36 -5.52 -11.61 10.78
C ARG A 36 -5.44 -10.27 11.50
N ALA A 37 -5.03 -9.21 10.81
CA ALA A 37 -4.92 -7.89 11.42
C ALA A 37 -6.25 -7.47 12.07
N GLN A 38 -6.18 -6.92 13.28
CA GLN A 38 -7.33 -6.43 14.05
C GLN A 38 -7.40 -4.91 14.07
N SER A 39 -6.33 -4.23 13.67
CA SER A 39 -6.28 -2.77 13.54
C SER A 39 -5.34 -2.32 12.42
N TRP A 40 -5.53 -1.08 11.95
CA TRP A 40 -4.62 -0.48 10.97
C TRP A 40 -3.16 -0.35 11.46
N PRO A 41 -2.88 0.08 12.71
CA PRO A 41 -1.52 0.14 13.23
C PRO A 41 -0.85 -1.25 13.31
N GLU A 42 -1.59 -2.28 13.72
CA GLU A 42 -1.08 -3.66 13.76
C GLU A 42 -0.73 -4.17 12.36
N LEU A 43 -1.61 -3.93 11.38
CA LEU A 43 -1.38 -4.28 9.99
C LEU A 43 -0.09 -3.62 9.46
N CYS A 44 0.07 -2.31 9.68
CA CYS A 44 1.27 -1.58 9.30
C CYS A 44 2.52 -2.13 9.98
N SER A 45 2.49 -2.30 11.30
CA SER A 45 3.64 -2.81 12.06
C SER A 45 4.07 -4.21 11.60
N THR A 46 3.10 -5.09 11.35
CA THR A 46 3.38 -6.47 10.89
C THR A 46 3.95 -6.49 9.47
N LEU A 47 3.48 -5.60 8.59
CA LEU A 47 4.04 -5.44 7.24
C LEU A 47 5.43 -4.83 7.28
N ASP A 48 5.64 -3.82 8.14
CA ASP A 48 6.91 -3.11 8.29
C ASP A 48 8.03 -4.05 8.76
N ALA A 49 7.73 -4.90 9.75
CA ALA A 49 8.63 -5.94 10.23
C ALA A 49 9.04 -6.96 9.14
N ARG A 50 8.29 -7.02 8.04
CA ARG A 50 8.55 -7.91 6.89
C ARG A 50 9.12 -7.16 5.68
N GLY A 51 9.45 -5.88 5.81
CA GLY A 51 10.00 -5.08 4.71
C GLY A 51 8.94 -4.49 3.77
N TYR A 52 7.69 -4.35 4.22
CA TYR A 52 6.60 -3.77 3.43
C TYR A 52 6.01 -2.53 4.12
N ALA A 53 5.54 -1.60 3.33
CA ALA A 53 4.76 -0.45 3.81
C ALA A 53 3.38 -0.40 3.15
N LEU A 54 2.46 0.33 3.78
CA LEU A 54 1.15 0.63 3.21
C LEU A 54 1.08 2.10 2.81
N GLU A 55 0.67 2.31 1.57
CA GLU A 55 0.30 3.62 1.06
C GLU A 55 -1.13 3.62 0.54
N PHE A 56 -1.74 4.79 0.56
CA PHE A 56 -2.99 5.07 -0.11
C PHE A 56 -2.67 5.87 -1.36
N ARG A 57 -3.05 5.37 -2.54
CA ARG A 57 -2.85 6.05 -3.82
C ARG A 57 -4.16 6.04 -4.60
N ASP A 58 -4.66 7.22 -4.97
CA ASP A 58 -5.93 7.41 -5.70
C ASP A 58 -7.08 6.53 -5.14
N GLY A 59 -7.23 6.52 -3.81
CA GLY A 59 -8.28 5.77 -3.10
C GLY A 59 -8.07 4.25 -3.02
N ARG A 60 -6.90 3.74 -3.42
CA ARG A 60 -6.53 2.32 -3.32
C ARG A 60 -5.50 2.12 -2.23
N LEU A 61 -5.62 0.99 -1.54
CA LEU A 61 -4.58 0.49 -0.64
C LEU A 61 -3.50 -0.18 -1.48
N VAL A 62 -2.27 0.32 -1.39
CA VAL A 62 -1.10 -0.14 -2.14
C VAL A 62 -0.05 -0.65 -1.17
N VAL A 63 0.45 -1.85 -1.41
CA VAL A 63 1.60 -2.42 -0.70
C VAL A 63 2.86 -1.97 -1.41
N ILE A 64 3.77 -1.36 -0.66
CA ILE A 64 5.08 -0.94 -1.13
C ILE A 64 6.10 -1.94 -0.60
N SER A 65 6.98 -2.45 -1.47
CA SER A 65 8.17 -3.18 -1.00
C SER A 65 9.27 -2.19 -0.66
N ARG A 66 9.90 -2.37 0.51
CA ARG A 66 11.06 -1.58 0.91
C ARG A 66 12.33 -2.01 0.18
N ASP A 67 12.41 -3.25 -0.30
CA ASP A 67 13.59 -3.79 -0.97
C ASP A 67 13.89 -3.08 -2.30
N PHE A 68 12.85 -2.78 -3.09
CA PHE A 68 12.97 -2.04 -4.35
C PHE A 68 12.28 -0.66 -4.31
N ALA A 69 11.87 -0.22 -3.12
CA ALA A 69 11.23 1.08 -2.86
C ALA A 69 10.08 1.42 -3.82
N GLY A 70 9.26 0.43 -4.18
CA GLY A 70 8.26 0.55 -5.24
C GLY A 70 6.93 -0.14 -4.93
N PRO A 71 5.86 0.22 -5.66
CA PRO A 71 4.57 -0.41 -5.49
C PRO A 71 4.62 -1.87 -5.96
N LEU A 72 4.27 -2.79 -5.05
CA LEU A 72 4.23 -4.22 -5.33
C LEU A 72 2.87 -4.64 -5.88
N CYS A 73 1.81 -4.32 -5.15
CA CYS A 73 0.44 -4.72 -5.50
C CYS A 73 -0.60 -3.86 -4.75
N THR A 74 -1.87 -4.07 -5.07
CA THR A 74 -2.97 -3.46 -4.33
C THR A 74 -3.62 -4.46 -3.36
N GLY A 75 -4.33 -3.97 -2.34
CA GLY A 75 -5.12 -4.84 -1.46
C GLY A 75 -6.14 -5.70 -2.21
N ARG A 76 -6.67 -5.21 -3.35
CA ARG A 76 -7.56 -5.99 -4.22
C ARG A 76 -6.86 -7.22 -4.80
N ASP A 77 -5.59 -7.11 -5.18
CA ASP A 77 -4.81 -8.24 -5.71
C ASP A 77 -4.62 -9.32 -4.63
N LEU A 78 -4.57 -8.92 -3.36
CA LEU A 78 -4.50 -9.81 -2.20
C LEU A 78 -5.85 -10.41 -1.80
N GLY A 79 -6.96 -10.00 -2.42
CA GLY A 79 -8.31 -10.40 -2.01
C GLY A 79 -8.84 -9.64 -0.80
N HIS A 80 -8.17 -8.57 -0.38
CA HIS A 80 -8.57 -7.71 0.74
C HIS A 80 -8.65 -6.25 0.26
N PRO A 81 -9.67 -5.88 -0.53
CA PRO A 81 -9.84 -4.51 -0.98
C PRO A 81 -10.00 -3.56 0.20
N LEU A 82 -9.62 -2.29 0.01
CA LEU A 82 -9.70 -1.26 1.05
C LEU A 82 -11.08 -1.19 1.72
N SER A 83 -12.16 -1.32 0.95
CA SER A 83 -13.54 -1.29 1.48
C SER A 83 -13.81 -2.40 2.50
N GLU A 84 -13.31 -3.60 2.27
CA GLU A 84 -13.47 -4.74 3.18
C GLU A 84 -12.65 -4.55 4.45
N LEU A 85 -11.40 -4.10 4.30
CA LEU A 85 -10.54 -3.80 5.45
C LEU A 85 -11.10 -2.65 6.28
N ALA A 86 -11.63 -1.60 5.65
CA ALA A 86 -12.24 -0.49 6.36
C ALA A 86 -13.54 -0.88 7.09
N ALA A 87 -14.31 -1.83 6.53
CA ALA A 87 -15.49 -2.37 7.22
C ALA A 87 -15.10 -3.16 8.49
N ARG A 88 -13.97 -3.87 8.47
CA ARG A 88 -13.51 -4.70 9.58
C ARG A 88 -12.65 -3.96 10.62
N LEU A 89 -11.73 -3.12 10.17
CA LEU A 89 -10.75 -2.41 10.98
C LEU A 89 -11.19 -0.97 11.35
N GLY A 90 -12.31 -0.51 10.80
CA GLY A 90 -12.76 0.88 10.87
C GLY A 90 -12.12 1.80 9.83
N ARG A 91 -12.44 3.09 9.86
CA ARG A 91 -11.89 4.06 8.90
C ARG A 91 -10.41 4.33 9.18
N PRO A 92 -9.51 4.17 8.18
CA PRO A 92 -8.11 4.51 8.35
C PRO A 92 -7.94 6.02 8.57
N GLN A 93 -7.13 6.41 9.54
CA GLN A 93 -6.74 7.81 9.74
C GLN A 93 -5.56 8.10 8.82
N LEU A 94 -5.74 8.97 7.84
CA LEU A 94 -4.74 9.23 6.80
C LEU A 94 -4.09 10.60 6.97
N LYS A 95 -2.76 10.62 6.88
CA LYS A 95 -1.99 11.82 6.54
C LYS A 95 -1.85 11.85 5.02
N LEU A 96 -2.40 12.88 4.39
CA LEU A 96 -2.37 13.04 2.95
C LEU A 96 -1.12 13.83 2.53
N ALA A 97 -0.52 13.42 1.40
CA ALA A 97 0.47 14.22 0.71
C ALA A 97 -0.12 15.53 0.18
N GLN A 98 0.73 16.51 -0.08
CA GLN A 98 0.35 17.69 -0.85
C GLN A 98 -0.25 17.23 -2.19
N GLY A 99 -1.49 17.64 -2.47
CA GLY A 99 -2.26 17.21 -3.63
C GLY A 99 -3.29 16.10 -3.38
N GLY A 100 -3.33 15.47 -2.19
CA GLY A 100 -4.42 14.58 -1.76
C GLY A 100 -4.53 13.23 -2.47
N ARG A 101 -3.65 12.95 -3.44
CA ARG A 101 -3.66 11.70 -4.23
C ARG A 101 -2.89 10.56 -3.59
N LYS A 102 -2.00 10.89 -2.65
CA LYS A 102 -1.26 9.94 -1.83
C LYS A 102 -1.53 10.16 -0.36
N GLY A 103 -1.41 9.10 0.44
CA GLY A 103 -1.43 9.20 1.89
C GLY A 103 -0.84 7.99 2.58
N TRP A 104 -0.60 8.13 3.86
CA TRP A 104 -0.10 7.11 4.78
C TRP A 104 -0.93 7.15 6.06
N LEU A 105 -0.89 6.06 6.83
CA LEU A 105 -1.58 6.03 8.12
C LEU A 105 -0.93 7.03 9.10
N ALA A 106 -1.79 7.73 9.85
CA ALA A 106 -1.44 8.84 10.72
C ALA A 106 -0.74 8.41 12.01
#